data_AF-A0A3P2RDM2-F1
#
_entry.id   AF-A0A3P2RDM2-F1
#
_cell.length_a   1.000
_cell.length_b   1.000
_cell.length_c   1.000
_cell.angle_alpha   90.00
_cell.angle_beta   90.00
_cell.angle_gamma   90.00
#
_symmetry.space_group_name_H-M   'P 1'
#
loop_
_entity.id
_entity.type
_entity.pdbx_description
1 polymer ?
#
loop_
_entity_poly.entity_id
_entity_poly.type
_entity_poly.pdbx_seq_one_letter_code
_entity_poly.pdbx_strand_id
1 'polypeptide(L)'
;MGVFGTTMVCIAEWLLFVFPLYQAYLELDEQRDLLLSSIDFNEIRNHDFDNRKIHLRDLNQLKTLLTDEQKAALKAFNSLRNKAVAWFFVALAGYIKACSSTYEVMEHFSHHVNTRVFILVIVILTGLGLAFILSRVLTNEKVKAI
;
A
#
# COMPACT_ATOMS: atom_id res chain seq x y z
N MET A 1 -28.71 -5.57 -13.28
CA MET A 1 -27.77 -5.46 -14.43
C MET A 1 -27.72 -6.81 -15.13
N GLY A 2 -27.46 -6.86 -16.44
CA GLY A 2 -27.19 -8.14 -17.10
C GLY A 2 -25.79 -8.67 -16.75
N VAL A 3 -25.53 -9.96 -17.04
CA VAL A 3 -24.25 -10.67 -16.76
C VAL A 3 -23.02 -9.85 -17.18
N PHE A 4 -23.07 -9.25 -18.37
CA PHE A 4 -21.99 -8.40 -18.88
C PHE A 4 -21.69 -7.21 -17.96
N GLY A 5 -22.72 -6.48 -17.52
CA GLY A 5 -22.57 -5.33 -16.64
C GLY A 5 -21.96 -5.71 -15.29
N THR A 6 -22.49 -6.78 -14.68
CA THR A 6 -21.97 -7.31 -13.40
C THR A 6 -20.52 -7.77 -13.52
N THR A 7 -20.15 -8.39 -14.65
CA THR A 7 -18.77 -8.82 -14.91
C THR A 7 -17.82 -7.63 -15.03
N MET A 8 -18.22 -6.57 -15.76
CA MET A 8 -17.41 -5.35 -15.88
C MET A 8 -17.23 -4.63 -14.55
N VAL A 9 -18.26 -4.58 -13.71
CA VAL A 9 -18.18 -4.04 -12.35
C VAL A 9 -17.20 -4.86 -11.51
N CYS A 10 -17.30 -6.19 -11.55
CA CYS A 10 -16.38 -7.08 -10.84
C CYS A 10 -14.92 -6.84 -11.26
N ILE A 11 -14.64 -6.75 -12.56
CA ILE A 11 -13.31 -6.43 -13.06
C ILE A 11 -12.84 -5.07 -12.52
N ALA A 12 -13.67 -4.03 -12.62
CA ALA A 12 -13.31 -2.69 -12.15
C ALA A 12 -12.98 -2.68 -10.64
N GLU A 13 -13.68 -3.47 -9.84
CA GLU A 13 -13.44 -3.55 -8.41
C GLU A 13 -12.16 -4.32 -8.06
N TRP A 14 -11.83 -5.36 -8.81
CA TRP A 14 -10.51 -6.00 -8.71
C TRP A 14 -9.38 -5.04 -9.10
N LEU A 15 -9.60 -4.16 -10.09
CA LEU A 15 -8.63 -3.11 -10.43
C LEU A 15 -8.49 -2.07 -9.30
N LEU A 16 -9.58 -1.74 -8.60
CA LEU A 16 -9.57 -0.89 -7.40
C LEU A 16 -8.87 -1.52 -6.19
N PHE A 17 -8.67 -2.84 -6.19
CA PHE A 17 -7.77 -3.49 -5.25
C PHE A 17 -6.31 -3.39 -5.72
N VAL A 18 -6.04 -3.82 -6.96
CA VAL A 18 -4.67 -4.03 -7.44
C VAL A 18 -3.89 -2.71 -7.60
N PHE A 19 -4.47 -1.71 -8.28
CA PHE A 19 -3.73 -0.48 -8.58
C PHE A 19 -3.49 0.40 -7.35
N PRO A 20 -4.48 0.66 -6.48
CA PRO A 20 -4.24 1.40 -5.25
C PRO A 20 -3.24 0.71 -4.31
N LEU A 21 -3.22 -0.63 -4.26
CA LEU A 21 -2.23 -1.33 -3.46
C LEU A 21 -0.81 -1.15 -4.02
N TYR A 22 -0.66 -1.21 -5.34
CA TYR A 22 0.60 -0.90 -6.00
C TYR A 22 1.01 0.58 -5.81
N GLN A 23 0.06 1.51 -5.84
CA GLN A 23 0.32 2.93 -5.57
C GLN A 23 0.80 3.12 -4.12
N ALA A 24 0.20 2.43 -3.15
CA ALA A 24 0.66 2.46 -1.76
C ALA A 24 2.12 2.00 -1.64
N TYR A 25 2.50 0.94 -2.38
CA TYR A 25 3.89 0.50 -2.47
C TYR A 25 4.81 1.60 -3.04
N LEU A 26 4.43 2.27 -4.13
CA LEU A 26 5.26 3.31 -4.76
C LEU A 26 5.56 4.47 -3.80
N GLU A 27 4.56 4.91 -3.03
CA GLU A 27 4.73 6.00 -2.06
C GLU A 27 5.65 5.57 -0.90
N LEU A 28 5.61 4.30 -0.46
CA LEU A 28 6.54 3.74 0.53
C LEU A 28 7.96 3.58 -0.02
N ASP A 29 8.08 3.21 -1.29
CA ASP A 29 9.35 3.05 -1.99
C ASP A 29 10.05 4.41 -2.16
N GLU A 30 9.30 5.46 -2.51
CA GLU A 30 9.79 6.85 -2.53
C GLU A 30 10.17 7.34 -1.11
N GLN A 31 9.38 6.96 -0.11
CA GLN A 31 9.68 7.26 1.29
C GLN A 31 11.01 6.61 1.74
N ARG A 32 11.27 5.37 1.31
CA ARG A 32 12.54 4.67 1.56
C ARG A 32 13.71 5.42 0.91
N ASP A 33 13.56 5.82 -0.34
CA ASP A 33 14.63 6.51 -1.07
C ASP A 33 14.97 7.87 -0.42
N LEU A 34 13.96 8.64 0.04
CA LEU A 34 14.18 9.87 0.80
C LEU A 34 14.90 9.63 2.14
N LEU A 35 14.60 8.52 2.81
CA LEU A 35 15.25 8.16 4.06
C LEU A 35 16.72 7.76 3.83
N LEU A 36 17.00 7.01 2.77
CA LEU A 36 18.36 6.64 2.38
C LEU A 36 19.19 7.85 1.92
N SER A 37 18.58 8.85 1.28
CA SER A 37 19.29 10.06 0.85
C SER A 37 19.55 11.06 1.98
N SER A 38 18.78 11.01 3.07
CA SER A 38 18.88 11.95 4.20
C SER A 38 19.68 11.41 5.38
N ILE A 39 19.99 10.11 5.40
CA ILE A 39 20.77 9.46 6.46
C ILE A 39 22.21 9.23 5.99
N ASP A 40 23.17 9.89 6.63
CA ASP A 40 24.56 9.44 6.61
C ASP A 40 24.74 8.29 7.61
N PHE A 41 24.78 7.06 7.10
CA PHE A 41 24.92 5.86 7.92
C PHE A 41 26.25 5.81 8.71
N ASN A 42 27.25 6.62 8.34
CA ASN A 42 28.49 6.73 9.12
C ASN A 42 28.32 7.55 10.41
N GLU A 43 27.37 8.48 10.45
CA GLU A 43 27.12 9.36 11.59
C GLU A 43 26.28 8.66 12.68
N ILE A 44 25.35 7.78 12.27
CA ILE A 44 24.45 7.04 13.20
C ILE A 44 25.22 6.05 14.09
N ARG A 45 26.35 5.50 13.62
CA ARG A 45 27.15 4.54 14.41
C ARG A 45 27.79 5.15 15.66
N ASN A 46 27.88 6.48 15.76
CA ASN A 46 28.49 7.18 16.91
C ASN A 46 27.48 7.68 17.95
N HIS A 47 26.17 7.59 17.69
CA HIS A 47 25.16 8.03 18.67
C HIS A 47 24.47 6.83 19.32
N ASP A 48 24.95 6.53 20.53
CA ASP A 48 24.33 5.61 21.47
C ASP A 48 22.94 6.17 21.84
N PHE A 49 21.88 5.55 21.33
CA PHE A 49 20.49 5.86 21.68
C PHE A 49 20.12 5.18 22.99
N ASP A 50 20.89 5.45 24.05
CA ASP A 50 20.56 5.01 25.38
C ASP A 50 19.55 6.01 25.99
N ASN A 51 18.30 5.58 26.05
CA ASN A 51 17.39 5.93 27.13
C ASN A 51 16.70 7.32 27.13
N ARG A 52 15.82 7.60 26.15
CA ARG A 52 14.79 8.65 26.34
C ARG A 52 13.39 8.22 25.93
N LYS A 53 12.55 7.95 26.94
CA LYS A 53 11.08 7.98 26.83
C LYS A 53 10.62 9.43 26.62
N ILE A 54 10.65 9.88 25.36
CA ILE A 54 10.24 11.23 24.97
C ILE A 54 8.72 11.34 25.10
N HIS A 55 8.25 12.27 25.94
CA HIS A 55 6.82 12.57 26.10
C HIS A 55 6.32 13.40 24.91
N LEU A 56 5.04 13.31 24.55
CA LEU A 56 4.46 14.06 23.41
C LEU A 56 4.65 15.60 23.49
N ARG A 57 4.82 16.15 24.70
CA ARG A 57 5.15 17.57 24.91
C ARG A 57 6.57 17.93 24.45
N ASP A 58 7.54 17.02 24.58
CA ASP A 58 8.93 17.23 24.18
C ASP A 58 9.12 17.19 22.66
N LEU A 59 8.26 16.49 21.93
CA LEU A 59 8.33 16.41 20.46
C LEU A 59 8.12 17.77 19.77
N ASN A 60 7.29 18.64 20.35
CA ASN A 60 7.10 20.00 19.83
C ASN A 60 8.31 20.91 20.11
N GLN A 61 9.02 20.69 21.23
CA GLN A 61 10.28 21.39 21.54
C GLN A 61 11.47 20.84 20.73
N LEU A 62 11.51 19.54 20.47
CA LEU A 62 12.47 18.92 19.56
C LEU A 62 12.26 19.39 18.11
N LYS A 63 11.00 19.64 17.70
CA LYS A 63 10.69 20.28 16.41
C LYS A 63 11.32 21.67 16.26
N THR A 64 11.46 22.44 17.34
CA THR A 64 12.15 23.74 17.27
C THR A 64 13.67 23.63 17.18
N LEU A 65 14.24 22.48 17.55
CA LEU A 65 15.68 22.19 17.46
C LEU A 65 16.10 21.64 16.10
N LEU A 66 15.15 21.17 15.29
CA LEU A 66 15.39 20.71 13.93
C LEU A 66 15.67 21.91 13.00
N THR A 67 16.68 21.77 12.15
CA THR A 67 16.93 22.74 11.07
C THR A 67 15.74 22.77 10.11
N ASP A 68 15.56 23.86 9.37
CA ASP A 68 14.43 23.98 8.44
C ASP A 68 14.48 22.91 7.33
N GLU A 69 15.69 22.47 6.97
CA GLU A 69 15.93 21.34 6.07
C GLU A 69 15.43 20.00 6.67
N GLN A 70 15.76 19.71 7.93
CA GLN A 70 15.28 18.51 8.62
C GLN A 70 13.75 18.51 8.82
N LYS A 71 13.16 19.69 9.09
CA LYS A 71 11.69 19.83 9.15
C LYS A 71 11.04 19.57 7.79
N ALA A 72 11.63 20.05 6.71
CA ALA A 72 11.14 19.81 5.35
C ALA A 72 11.21 18.32 4.98
N ALA A 73 12.33 17.65 5.27
CA ALA A 73 12.49 16.21 5.05
C ALA A 73 11.48 15.38 5.87
N LEU A 74 11.30 15.71 7.15
CA LEU A 74 10.31 15.04 8.02
C LEU A 74 8.88 15.25 7.52
N LYS A 75 8.56 16.44 6.98
CA LYS A 75 7.24 16.72 6.38
C LYS A 75 7.03 15.89 5.12
N ALA A 76 8.03 15.80 4.24
CA ALA A 76 7.98 14.99 3.03
C ALA A 76 7.79 13.50 3.36
N PHE A 77 8.59 12.96 4.30
CA PHE A 77 8.50 11.59 4.79
C PHE A 77 7.10 11.26 5.33
N ASN A 78 6.56 12.11 6.22
CA ASN A 78 5.22 11.90 6.78
C ASN A 78 4.12 12.03 5.72
N SER A 79 4.29 12.91 4.73
CA SER A 79 3.34 13.09 3.63
C SER A 79 3.22 11.82 2.79
N LEU A 80 4.35 11.24 2.37
CA LEU A 80 4.37 9.98 1.61
C LEU A 80 3.77 8.82 2.40
N ARG A 81 4.10 8.69 3.68
CA ARG A 81 3.48 7.68 4.56
C ARG A 81 1.96 7.83 4.61
N ASN A 82 1.46 9.04 4.78
CA ASN A 82 0.03 9.30 4.86
C ASN A 82 -0.68 8.98 3.53
N LYS A 83 -0.04 9.29 2.39
CA LYS A 83 -0.54 8.91 1.06
C LYS A 83 -0.56 7.39 0.89
N ALA A 84 0.51 6.70 1.27
CA ALA A 84 0.57 5.24 1.22
C ALA A 84 -0.58 4.59 2.02
N VAL A 85 -0.84 5.09 3.23
CA VAL A 85 -1.95 4.64 4.06
C VAL A 85 -3.30 4.92 3.39
N ALA A 86 -3.48 6.09 2.78
CA ALA A 86 -4.72 6.40 2.05
C ALA A 86 -4.95 5.41 0.90
N TRP A 87 -3.93 5.15 0.09
CA TRP A 87 -4.00 4.20 -1.02
C TRP A 87 -4.24 2.76 -0.56
N PHE A 88 -3.66 2.36 0.58
CA PHE A 88 -3.94 1.07 1.19
C PHE A 88 -5.42 0.93 1.58
N PHE A 89 -6.02 1.96 2.18
CA PHE A 89 -7.45 1.92 2.51
C PHE A 89 -8.35 1.90 1.27
N VAL A 90 -7.97 2.60 0.21
CA VAL A 90 -8.67 2.50 -1.09
C VAL A 90 -8.58 1.08 -1.64
N ALA A 91 -7.40 0.46 -1.60
CA ALA A 91 -7.21 -0.93 -2.01
C ALA A 91 -8.05 -1.91 -1.20
N LEU A 92 -8.10 -1.73 0.12
CA LEU A 92 -8.89 -2.56 1.03
C LEU A 92 -10.39 -2.44 0.73
N ALA A 93 -10.89 -1.22 0.50
CA ALA A 93 -12.27 -0.99 0.09
C ALA A 93 -12.57 -1.66 -1.26
N GLY A 94 -11.66 -1.51 -2.24
CA GLY A 94 -11.74 -2.18 -3.54
C GLY A 94 -11.79 -3.69 -3.40
N TYR A 95 -10.97 -4.28 -2.52
CA TYR A 95 -10.92 -5.71 -2.27
C TYR A 95 -12.22 -6.26 -1.69
N ILE A 96 -12.79 -5.59 -0.68
CA ILE A 96 -14.07 -5.98 -0.08
C ILE A 96 -15.18 -5.93 -1.13
N LYS A 97 -15.19 -4.88 -1.96
CA LYS A 97 -16.15 -4.72 -3.04
C LYS A 97 -16.01 -5.82 -4.09
N ALA A 98 -14.77 -6.09 -4.53
CA ALA A 98 -14.44 -7.15 -5.47
C ALA A 98 -14.89 -8.54 -4.99
N CYS A 99 -14.76 -8.82 -3.68
CA CYS A 99 -15.30 -10.05 -3.09
C CYS A 99 -16.83 -10.14 -3.28
N SER A 100 -17.54 -9.05 -3.01
CA SER A 100 -19.00 -8.96 -3.16
C SER A 100 -19.45 -9.11 -4.61
N SER A 101 -18.85 -8.37 -5.55
CA SER A 101 -19.21 -8.47 -6.97
C SER A 101 -18.81 -9.80 -7.60
N THR A 102 -17.76 -10.46 -7.11
CA THR A 102 -17.43 -11.84 -7.53
C THR A 102 -18.57 -12.79 -7.16
N TYR A 103 -19.17 -12.64 -5.98
CA TYR A 103 -20.34 -13.43 -5.59
C TYR A 103 -21.53 -13.17 -6.52
N GLU A 104 -21.83 -11.90 -6.82
CA GLU A 104 -22.93 -11.51 -7.73
C GLU A 104 -22.74 -12.07 -9.16
N VAL A 105 -21.51 -12.09 -9.66
CA VAL A 105 -21.18 -12.71 -10.95
C VAL A 105 -21.44 -14.21 -10.89
N MET A 106 -20.99 -14.90 -9.84
CA MET A 106 -21.19 -16.35 -9.70
C MET A 106 -22.67 -16.74 -9.60
N GLU A 107 -23.48 -15.94 -8.91
CA GLU A 107 -24.92 -16.16 -8.77
C GLU A 107 -25.66 -16.06 -10.12
N HIS A 108 -25.18 -15.21 -11.03
CA HIS A 108 -25.73 -15.13 -12.39
C HIS A 108 -25.50 -16.40 -13.21
N PHE A 109 -24.37 -17.09 -13.00
CA PHE A 109 -24.04 -18.32 -13.72
C PHE A 109 -24.56 -19.58 -13.02
N SER A 110 -24.89 -19.52 -11.74
CA SER A 110 -25.37 -20.65 -10.96
C SER A 110 -26.33 -20.18 -9.87
N HIS A 111 -27.59 -20.64 -9.90
CA HIS A 111 -28.61 -20.29 -8.91
C HIS A 111 -28.21 -20.60 -7.46
N HIS A 112 -27.26 -21.50 -7.23
CA HIS A 112 -26.71 -21.79 -5.90
C HIS A 112 -25.18 -21.71 -5.96
N VAL A 113 -24.61 -20.68 -5.35
CA VAL A 113 -23.15 -20.49 -5.29
C VAL A 113 -22.58 -21.44 -4.23
N ASN A 114 -21.72 -22.36 -4.66
CA ASN A 114 -20.99 -23.23 -3.74
C ASN A 114 -19.92 -22.43 -2.99
N THR A 115 -20.03 -22.34 -1.66
CA THR A 115 -19.11 -21.59 -0.79
C THR A 115 -17.65 -21.99 -0.97
N ARG A 116 -17.35 -23.28 -1.17
CA ARG A 116 -15.96 -23.74 -1.36
C ARG A 116 -15.37 -23.24 -2.68
N VAL A 117 -16.17 -23.26 -3.74
CA VAL A 117 -15.78 -22.75 -5.06
C VAL A 117 -15.60 -21.24 -5.00
N PHE A 118 -16.49 -20.52 -4.32
CA PHE A 118 -16.35 -19.07 -4.11
C PHE A 118 -15.05 -18.72 -3.38
N ILE A 119 -14.75 -19.38 -2.26
CA ILE A 119 -13.50 -19.16 -1.52
C ILE A 119 -12.27 -19.46 -2.40
N LEU A 120 -12.30 -20.56 -3.17
CA LEU A 120 -11.23 -20.91 -4.09
C LEU A 120 -11.00 -19.82 -5.15
N VAL A 121 -12.08 -19.31 -5.75
CA VAL A 121 -12.02 -18.22 -6.74
C VAL A 121 -11.42 -16.96 -6.13
N ILE A 122 -11.87 -16.55 -4.93
CA ILE A 122 -11.30 -15.40 -4.23
C ILE A 122 -9.80 -15.59 -3.98
N VAL A 123 -9.37 -16.74 -3.44
CA VAL A 123 -7.95 -17.00 -3.19
C VAL A 123 -7.12 -16.92 -4.48
N ILE A 124 -7.62 -17.47 -5.58
CA ILE A 124 -6.94 -17.41 -6.88
C ILE A 124 -6.84 -15.96 -7.38
N LEU A 125 -7.93 -15.21 -7.37
CA LEU A 125 -7.95 -13.83 -7.86
C LEU A 125 -7.08 -12.91 -7.00
N THR A 126 -7.10 -13.07 -5.68
CA THR A 126 -6.20 -12.37 -4.76
C THR A 126 -4.75 -12.72 -5.05
N GLY A 127 -4.44 -14.02 -5.22
CA GLY A 127 -3.11 -14.49 -5.56
C GLY A 127 -2.60 -13.90 -6.88
N LEU A 128 -3.42 -13.86 -7.93
CA LEU A 128 -3.10 -13.24 -9.21
C LEU A 128 -2.85 -11.73 -9.08
N GLY A 129 -3.71 -11.03 -8.32
CA GLY A 129 -3.55 -9.60 -8.06
C GLY A 129 -2.24 -9.30 -7.33
N LEU A 130 -1.91 -10.05 -6.29
CA LEU A 130 -0.65 -9.91 -5.56
C LEU A 130 0.57 -10.29 -6.42
N ALA A 131 0.48 -11.36 -7.21
CA ALA A 131 1.56 -11.76 -8.12
C ALA A 131 1.85 -10.68 -9.18
N PHE A 132 0.80 -10.04 -9.71
CA PHE A 132 0.95 -8.90 -10.61
C PHE A 132 1.69 -7.75 -9.90
N ILE A 133 1.28 -7.37 -8.70
CA ILE A 133 1.95 -6.31 -7.92
C ILE A 133 3.42 -6.65 -7.68
N LEU A 134 3.72 -7.88 -7.21
CA LEU A 134 5.08 -8.34 -6.98
C LEU A 134 5.93 -8.29 -8.24
N SER A 135 5.38 -8.67 -9.40
CA SER A 135 6.11 -8.58 -10.68
C SER A 135 6.50 -7.13 -11.01
N ARG A 136 5.64 -6.16 -10.68
CA ARG A 136 5.91 -4.73 -10.88
C ARG A 136 6.95 -4.21 -9.90
N VAL A 137 6.85 -4.59 -8.63
CA VAL A 137 7.83 -4.28 -7.58
C VAL A 137 9.23 -4.76 -7.99
N LEU A 138 9.37 -6.05 -8.32
CA LEU A 138 10.63 -6.65 -8.73
C LEU A 138 11.21 -6.01 -9.99
N THR A 139 10.35 -5.57 -10.92
CA THR A 139 10.79 -4.85 -12.12
C THR A 139 11.35 -3.48 -11.75
N ASN A 140 10.69 -2.73 -10.87
CA ASN A 140 11.18 -1.41 -10.43
C ASN A 140 12.51 -1.54 -9.67
N GLU A 141 12.66 -2.54 -8.81
CA GLU A 141 13.93 -2.79 -8.10
C GLU A 141 15.08 -3.09 -9.07
N LYS A 142 14.83 -3.90 -10.10
CA LYS A 142 15.82 -4.17 -11.15
C LYS A 142 16.22 -2.91 -11.91
N VAL A 143 15.27 -2.02 -12.19
CA VAL A 143 15.56 -0.74 -12.86
C VAL A 143 16.40 0.18 -11.98
N LYS A 144 16.15 0.19 -10.66
CA LYS A 144 16.94 0.99 -9.69
C LYS A 144 18.36 0.46 -9.47
N ALA A 145 18.63 -0.79 -9.80
CA ALA A 145 19.94 -1.42 -9.65
C ALA A 145 20.88 -1.18 -10.84
N ILE A 146 20.38 -0.63 -11.94
CA ILE A 146 21.14 -0.24 -13.14
C ILE A 146 21.63 1.20 -12.96
#